data_AF-A0A6S6UFJ8-F1
#
_entry.id   AF-A0A6S6UFJ8-F1
#
_cell.length_a   1.000
_cell.length_b   1.000
_cell.length_c   1.000
_cell.angle_alpha   90.00
_cell.angle_beta   90.00
_cell.angle_gamma   90.00
#
_symmetry.space_group_name_H-M   'P 1'
#
loop_
_entity.id
_entity.type
_entity.pdbx_description
1 polymer ?
#
loop_
_entity_poly.entity_id
_entity_poly.type
_entity_poly.pdbx_seq_one_letter_code
_entity_poly.pdbx_strand_id
1 'polypeptide(L)'
;MARNFYPVLAVSIAALFSACGGGDDSDDNSLTPSGTTQQNQVISGVVQKGPALKGGLVTIYELDAQARRTGRKQQTQTQSSWGSFTLSLPNNWGEYIEVVFNGRYLNEATNQYGETIQLSTIQALKSSKNISVNILTTLATARTKAQAHNSPLSISNSLNLSYKELSQLTGIDARYIPTLNMLGSGPESGQASLLLFSGALSDIAITKQVSTQKIIDQLAIDFALDGKFNSRGDQWLRDIQNLIIGSEKGYLGKYAASLKQIASYEQIPKISDLPRIVAFAAKPTAAVTISSDNQGYVCSGTTFKLNSNSRDAFGGDNIRNNWFQALPPFPKAVDLTTRFTEEVTVTAPSLSRADGLFIPLIVVNEDQETMEPISDTIVVGIAVLPSSDSRCNTDTDTDTDTGTDTDTDTDTDTDTDTDTDTDTDTDTDTDTDTDTDTDTDTDT
;
A
#
# COMPACT_ATOMS: atom_id res chain seq x y z
N MET A 1 -9.43 -61.87 -22.92
CA MET A 1 -9.49 -61.62 -21.46
C MET A 1 -10.58 -60.59 -21.22
N ALA A 2 -11.81 -61.05 -20.99
CA ALA A 2 -12.97 -60.20 -20.80
C ALA A 2 -12.96 -59.63 -19.37
N ARG A 3 -13.13 -58.32 -19.21
CA ARG A 3 -13.31 -57.66 -17.91
C ARG A 3 -14.66 -56.96 -17.92
N ASN A 4 -15.51 -57.42 -17.02
CA ASN A 4 -16.90 -57.01 -16.82
C ASN A 4 -16.99 -55.53 -16.41
N PHE A 5 -17.90 -54.82 -17.08
CA PHE A 5 -18.46 -53.54 -16.65
C PHE A 5 -19.52 -53.80 -15.57
N TYR A 6 -19.43 -53.11 -14.44
CA TYR A 6 -20.53 -52.96 -13.47
C TYR A 6 -20.86 -51.46 -13.36
N PRO A 7 -22.10 -51.02 -13.65
CA PRO A 7 -22.54 -49.66 -13.37
C PRO A 7 -23.14 -49.60 -11.96
N VAL A 8 -22.62 -48.73 -11.09
CA VAL A 8 -23.24 -48.43 -9.79
C VAL A 8 -23.84 -47.02 -9.85
N LEU A 9 -25.15 -47.04 -10.13
CA LEU A 9 -26.24 -46.27 -9.52
C LEU A 9 -25.89 -44.91 -8.87
N ALA A 10 -26.26 -43.82 -9.56
CA ALA A 10 -26.42 -42.50 -8.98
C ALA A 10 -27.79 -42.41 -8.27
N VAL A 11 -27.80 -42.11 -6.98
CA VAL A 11 -29.02 -41.81 -6.22
C VAL A 11 -29.11 -40.30 -6.06
N SER A 12 -30.02 -39.70 -6.82
CA SER A 12 -30.42 -38.30 -6.72
C SER A 12 -31.56 -38.18 -5.71
N ILE A 13 -31.33 -37.54 -4.56
CA ILE A 13 -32.38 -37.25 -3.57
C ILE A 13 -33.00 -35.90 -3.93
N ALA A 14 -34.19 -35.94 -4.52
CA ALA A 14 -35.08 -34.80 -4.67
C ALA A 14 -36.02 -34.75 -3.45
N ALA A 15 -35.92 -33.69 -2.64
CA ALA A 15 -36.85 -33.43 -1.55
C ALA A 15 -38.05 -32.63 -2.07
N LEU A 16 -39.22 -33.27 -2.09
CA LEU A 16 -40.52 -32.66 -2.29
C LEU A 16 -40.97 -32.01 -0.96
N PHE A 17 -41.23 -30.71 -0.94
CA PHE A 17 -42.06 -30.10 0.09
C PHE A 17 -43.49 -30.02 -0.45
N SER A 18 -44.35 -30.91 0.07
CA SER A 18 -45.80 -30.86 -0.07
C SER A 18 -46.39 -29.80 0.87
N ALA A 19 -47.25 -28.97 0.30
CA ALA A 19 -48.12 -28.04 0.98
C ALA A 19 -49.06 -28.73 1.99
N CYS A 20 -49.41 -28.01 3.06
CA CYS A 20 -50.69 -28.20 3.74
C CYS A 20 -51.21 -26.82 4.14
N GLY A 21 -52.21 -26.34 3.39
CA GLY A 21 -53.09 -25.25 3.77
C GLY A 21 -54.51 -25.81 3.85
N GLY A 22 -55.23 -25.44 4.91
CA GLY A 22 -56.63 -25.80 5.15
C GLY A 22 -57.09 -25.25 6.50
N GLY A 23 -58.15 -24.45 6.51
CA GLY A 23 -58.61 -23.67 7.66
C GLY A 23 -59.89 -24.14 8.36
N ASP A 24 -60.31 -23.27 9.30
CA ASP A 24 -61.56 -23.10 10.06
C ASP A 24 -61.92 -23.92 11.33
N ASP A 25 -61.95 -23.14 12.43
CA ASP A 25 -62.84 -23.05 13.62
C ASP A 25 -63.22 -24.26 14.50
N SER A 26 -62.76 -24.23 15.77
CA SER A 26 -63.62 -24.21 16.97
C SER A 26 -62.80 -24.11 18.27
N ASP A 27 -63.37 -23.39 19.26
CA ASP A 27 -62.82 -23.02 20.56
C ASP A 27 -62.20 -24.18 21.40
N ASP A 28 -60.99 -23.98 21.94
CA ASP A 28 -60.65 -24.51 23.26
C ASP A 28 -59.61 -23.62 23.98
N ASN A 29 -59.91 -23.32 25.24
CA ASN A 29 -59.15 -22.45 26.10
C ASN A 29 -58.01 -23.26 26.74
N SER A 30 -56.83 -23.26 26.12
CA SER A 30 -55.63 -23.86 26.71
C SER A 30 -54.48 -22.85 26.76
N LEU A 31 -53.95 -22.65 27.96
CA LEU A 31 -52.80 -21.82 28.29
C LEU A 31 -51.58 -22.23 27.44
N THR A 32 -51.33 -21.52 26.36
CA THR A 32 -50.04 -21.60 25.66
C THR A 32 -49.00 -20.86 26.50
N PRO A 33 -47.89 -21.49 26.91
CA PRO A 33 -46.72 -20.71 27.27
C PRO A 33 -46.28 -20.01 26.00
N SER A 34 -46.19 -18.68 26.04
CA SER A 34 -45.55 -17.88 25.01
C SER A 34 -44.07 -18.25 24.93
N GLY A 35 -43.78 -19.40 24.33
CA GLY A 35 -42.47 -19.74 23.83
C GLY A 35 -42.22 -18.86 22.63
N THR A 36 -41.57 -17.71 22.85
CA THR A 36 -40.91 -17.01 21.76
C THR A 36 -39.92 -17.99 21.15
N THR A 37 -40.23 -18.50 19.96
CA THR A 37 -39.30 -19.28 19.15
C THR A 37 -38.15 -18.34 18.79
N GLN A 38 -37.13 -18.25 19.65
CA GLN A 38 -35.92 -17.48 19.37
C GLN A 38 -35.23 -18.14 18.17
N GLN A 39 -35.43 -17.59 16.98
CA GLN A 39 -34.86 -18.15 15.75
C GLN A 39 -33.36 -17.90 15.69
N ASN A 40 -32.53 -18.83 16.15
CA ASN A 40 -31.07 -18.70 16.12
C ASN A 40 -30.52 -18.18 14.77
N GLN A 41 -29.54 -17.27 14.85
CA GLN A 41 -28.83 -16.76 13.70
C GLN A 41 -27.73 -17.73 13.26
N VAL A 42 -27.80 -18.23 12.03
CA VAL A 42 -26.75 -19.05 11.43
C VAL A 42 -25.63 -18.17 10.88
N ILE A 43 -24.40 -18.49 11.24
CA ILE A 43 -23.18 -17.84 10.80
C ILE A 43 -22.27 -18.87 10.15
N SER A 44 -21.67 -18.50 9.02
CA SER A 44 -20.73 -19.32 8.29
C SER A 44 -19.44 -18.54 8.04
N GLY A 45 -18.34 -19.25 7.87
CA GLY A 45 -17.07 -18.61 7.60
C GLY A 45 -15.99 -19.57 7.18
N VAL A 46 -14.81 -19.00 6.92
CA VAL A 46 -13.60 -19.73 6.52
C VAL A 46 -12.41 -19.26 7.35
N VAL A 47 -11.50 -20.19 7.62
CA VAL A 47 -10.23 -19.91 8.30
C VAL A 47 -9.07 -20.18 7.35
N GLN A 48 -8.29 -19.14 7.05
CA GLN A 48 -7.28 -19.14 6.00
C GLN A 48 -6.04 -18.31 6.39
N LYS A 49 -5.00 -18.99 6.86
CA LYS A 49 -3.62 -18.57 6.64
C LYS A 49 -3.18 -19.29 5.37
N GLY A 50 -2.96 -20.59 5.51
CA GLY A 50 -3.42 -21.57 4.52
C GLY A 50 -4.74 -22.17 4.97
N PRO A 51 -5.40 -22.98 4.14
CA PRO A 51 -6.70 -23.51 4.52
C PRO A 51 -6.58 -24.36 5.80
N ALA A 52 -7.40 -24.01 6.79
CA ALA A 52 -7.37 -24.70 8.07
C ALA A 52 -7.80 -26.17 7.92
N LEU A 53 -7.14 -27.06 8.64
CA LEU A 53 -7.48 -28.48 8.62
C LEU A 53 -8.81 -28.72 9.33
N LYS A 54 -9.55 -29.73 8.88
CA LYS A 54 -10.79 -30.20 9.52
C LYS A 54 -10.54 -30.57 10.99
N GLY A 55 -11.46 -30.18 11.87
CA GLY A 55 -11.39 -30.44 13.31
C GLY A 55 -10.67 -29.37 14.13
N GLY A 56 -10.15 -28.31 13.50
CA GLY A 56 -9.60 -27.16 14.21
C GLY A 56 -10.68 -26.41 14.99
N LEU A 57 -10.36 -25.99 16.21
CA LEU A 57 -11.32 -25.40 17.14
C LEU A 57 -11.63 -23.95 16.76
N VAL A 58 -12.91 -23.64 16.59
CA VAL A 58 -13.38 -22.27 16.39
C VAL A 58 -14.22 -21.87 17.60
N THR A 59 -13.79 -20.84 18.32
CA THR A 59 -14.51 -20.30 19.48
C THR A 59 -15.02 -18.90 19.15
N ILE A 60 -16.30 -18.67 19.38
CA ILE A 60 -16.97 -17.40 19.15
C ILE A 60 -17.26 -16.80 20.52
N TYR A 61 -16.79 -15.58 20.76
CA TYR A 61 -17.02 -14.82 21.99
C TYR A 61 -17.93 -13.63 21.68
N GLU A 62 -18.89 -13.38 22.57
CA GLU A 62 -19.64 -12.13 22.57
C GLU A 62 -18.75 -11.00 23.12
N LEU A 63 -18.81 -9.83 22.49
CA LEU A 63 -18.07 -8.65 22.90
C LEU A 63 -18.99 -7.58 23.51
N ASP A 64 -18.46 -6.85 24.49
CA ASP A 64 -19.05 -5.61 25.00
C ASP A 64 -18.73 -4.41 24.07
N ALA A 65 -19.20 -3.23 24.45
CA ALA A 65 -19.01 -1.99 23.66
C ALA A 65 -17.53 -1.56 23.56
N GLN A 66 -16.64 -2.11 24.39
CA GLN A 66 -15.19 -1.83 24.43
C GLN A 66 -14.38 -2.98 23.84
N ALA A 67 -15.00 -3.85 23.02
CA ALA A 67 -14.36 -5.01 22.41
C ALA A 67 -13.78 -6.03 23.41
N ARG A 68 -14.26 -6.04 24.66
CA ARG A 68 -13.89 -7.04 25.67
C ARG A 68 -14.87 -8.19 25.65
N ARG A 69 -14.37 -9.40 25.88
CA ARG A 69 -15.22 -10.60 25.94
C ARG A 69 -16.13 -10.54 27.16
N THR A 70 -17.44 -10.74 26.98
CA THR A 70 -18.42 -10.76 28.09
C THR A 70 -18.33 -12.01 28.96
N GLY A 71 -17.60 -13.03 28.49
CA GLY A 71 -17.54 -14.37 29.08
C GLY A 71 -18.48 -15.36 28.38
N ARG A 72 -19.48 -14.88 27.63
CA ARG A 72 -20.35 -15.72 26.81
C ARG A 72 -19.60 -16.22 25.59
N LYS A 73 -19.64 -17.53 25.35
CA LYS A 73 -18.96 -18.17 24.23
C LYS A 73 -19.72 -19.36 23.67
N GLN A 74 -19.47 -19.67 22.41
CA GLN A 74 -19.85 -20.92 21.78
C GLN A 74 -18.68 -21.47 20.96
N GLN A 75 -18.73 -22.77 20.66
CA GLN A 75 -17.67 -23.45 19.95
C GLN A 75 -18.22 -24.29 18.81
N THR A 76 -17.44 -24.35 17.74
CA THR A 76 -17.61 -25.27 16.62
C THR A 76 -16.23 -25.75 16.19
N GLN A 77 -16.18 -26.53 15.13
CA GLN A 77 -14.93 -26.95 14.50
C GLN A 77 -14.99 -26.64 13.01
N THR A 78 -13.81 -26.53 12.39
CA THR A 78 -13.72 -26.54 10.93
C THR A 78 -14.21 -27.88 10.39
N GLN A 79 -15.06 -27.82 9.38
CA GLN A 79 -15.84 -28.95 8.86
C GLN A 79 -15.25 -29.55 7.57
N SER A 80 -14.41 -28.79 6.87
CA SER A 80 -13.83 -29.13 5.56
C SER A 80 -12.31 -28.98 5.55
N SER A 81 -11.68 -29.50 4.49
CA SER A 81 -10.25 -29.36 4.22
C SER A 81 -9.84 -27.98 3.71
N TRP A 82 -10.80 -27.08 3.46
CA TRP A 82 -10.54 -25.68 3.12
C TRP A 82 -10.84 -24.69 4.26
N GLY A 83 -11.08 -25.20 5.47
CA GLY A 83 -11.24 -24.39 6.68
C GLY A 83 -12.63 -23.80 6.91
N SER A 84 -13.68 -24.30 6.26
CA SER A 84 -15.04 -23.79 6.48
C SER A 84 -15.58 -24.20 7.84
N PHE A 85 -16.39 -23.33 8.46
CA PHE A 85 -17.15 -23.63 9.67
C PHE A 85 -18.55 -23.05 9.58
N THR A 86 -19.47 -23.57 10.39
CA THR A 86 -20.82 -23.03 10.57
C THR A 86 -21.23 -23.21 12.03
N LEU A 87 -21.98 -22.25 12.55
CA LEU A 87 -22.53 -22.26 13.91
C LEU A 87 -23.84 -21.48 13.95
N SER A 88 -24.76 -21.90 14.83
CA SER A 88 -25.99 -21.17 15.13
C SER A 88 -25.85 -20.43 16.46
N LEU A 89 -25.89 -19.09 16.43
CA LEU A 89 -25.87 -18.26 17.63
C LEU A 89 -27.30 -17.90 18.08
N PRO A 90 -27.56 -17.84 19.38
CA PRO A 90 -28.79 -17.24 19.92
C PRO A 90 -28.96 -15.78 19.48
N ASN A 91 -30.19 -15.33 19.25
CA ASN A 91 -30.49 -13.97 18.78
C ASN A 91 -30.24 -12.86 19.80
N ASN A 92 -30.05 -13.21 21.07
CA ASN A 92 -29.82 -12.27 22.16
C ASN A 92 -28.32 -12.02 22.41
N TRP A 93 -27.47 -12.23 21.41
CA TRP A 93 -26.06 -11.84 21.49
C TRP A 93 -25.90 -10.34 21.20
N GLY A 94 -24.87 -9.74 21.78
CA GLY A 94 -24.44 -8.38 21.49
C GLY A 94 -24.13 -8.13 20.00
N GLU A 95 -23.98 -6.87 19.61
CA GLU A 95 -23.81 -6.49 18.20
C GLU A 95 -22.54 -7.07 17.56
N TYR A 96 -21.47 -7.24 18.34
CA TYR A 96 -20.17 -7.69 17.88
C TYR A 96 -19.77 -9.02 18.52
N ILE A 97 -19.08 -9.83 17.70
CA ILE A 97 -18.45 -11.07 18.13
C ILE A 97 -16.98 -11.07 17.77
N GLU A 98 -16.19 -11.80 18.55
CA GLU A 98 -14.85 -12.22 18.16
C GLU A 98 -14.87 -13.70 17.82
N VAL A 99 -14.42 -14.05 16.62
CA VAL A 99 -14.21 -15.44 16.21
C VAL A 99 -12.72 -15.73 16.32
N VAL A 100 -12.37 -16.76 17.09
CA VAL A 100 -10.99 -17.20 17.31
C VAL A 100 -10.84 -18.63 16.84
N PHE A 101 -9.93 -18.84 15.91
CA PHE A 101 -9.51 -20.17 15.49
C PHE A 101 -8.27 -20.61 16.25
N ASN A 102 -8.22 -21.88 16.64
CA ASN A 102 -7.03 -22.56 17.12
C ASN A 102 -6.91 -23.92 16.44
N GLY A 103 -5.87 -24.12 15.63
CA GLY A 103 -5.69 -25.39 14.94
C GLY A 103 -4.55 -25.36 13.94
N ARG A 104 -4.37 -26.49 13.25
CA ARG A 104 -3.36 -26.65 12.20
C ARG A 104 -3.91 -26.25 10.84
N TYR A 105 -3.01 -26.01 9.90
CA TYR A 105 -3.32 -25.53 8.55
C TYR A 105 -2.47 -26.28 7.50
N LEU A 106 -2.91 -26.28 6.24
CA LEU A 106 -2.03 -26.66 5.12
C LEU A 106 -1.06 -25.50 4.84
N ASN A 107 0.24 -25.74 5.00
CA ASN A 107 1.27 -24.76 4.69
C ASN A 107 1.55 -24.76 3.19
N GLU A 108 1.26 -23.65 2.53
CA GLU A 108 1.32 -23.44 1.10
C GLU A 108 2.76 -23.33 0.58
N ALA A 109 3.71 -23.02 1.45
CA ALA A 109 5.13 -22.95 1.11
C ALA A 109 5.80 -24.34 1.07
N THR A 110 5.37 -25.26 1.94
CA THR A 110 5.97 -26.61 2.08
C THR A 110 5.09 -27.73 1.56
N ASN A 111 3.81 -27.44 1.33
CA ASN A 111 2.79 -28.43 1.01
C ASN A 111 2.66 -29.54 2.09
N GLN A 112 2.87 -29.15 3.35
CA GLN A 112 2.75 -30.02 4.53
C GLN A 112 1.84 -29.36 5.58
N TYR A 113 1.41 -30.13 6.57
CA TYR A 113 0.64 -29.58 7.68
C TYR A 113 1.54 -28.74 8.60
N GLY A 114 1.19 -27.48 8.76
CA GLY A 114 1.89 -26.54 9.63
C GLY A 114 1.70 -26.85 11.12
N GLU A 115 2.29 -26.00 11.94
CA GLU A 115 2.07 -25.96 13.38
C GLU A 115 0.64 -25.52 13.73
N THR A 116 0.32 -25.52 15.04
CA THR A 116 -0.93 -24.91 15.52
C THR A 116 -0.79 -23.40 15.51
N ILE A 117 -1.76 -22.72 14.92
CA ILE A 117 -1.86 -21.26 14.90
C ILE A 117 -3.15 -20.80 15.57
N GLN A 118 -3.12 -19.56 16.03
CA GLN A 118 -4.27 -18.80 16.48
C GLN A 118 -4.49 -17.63 15.53
N LEU A 119 -5.71 -17.54 14.99
CA LEU A 119 -6.16 -16.43 14.15
C LEU A 119 -7.48 -15.90 14.71
N SER A 120 -7.77 -14.63 14.45
CA SER A 120 -8.99 -14.01 14.92
C SER A 120 -9.59 -13.01 13.94
N THR A 121 -10.86 -12.69 14.17
CA THR A 121 -11.59 -11.61 13.49
C THR A 121 -12.67 -11.07 14.42
N ILE A 122 -12.93 -9.76 14.36
CA ILE A 122 -14.11 -9.13 14.97
C ILE A 122 -15.11 -8.84 13.86
N GLN A 123 -16.35 -9.25 14.08
CA GLN A 123 -17.43 -9.10 13.11
C GLN A 123 -18.70 -8.55 13.77
N ALA A 124 -19.37 -7.63 13.08
CA ALA A 124 -20.73 -7.24 13.44
C ALA A 124 -21.73 -8.31 12.97
N LEU A 125 -22.61 -8.77 13.87
CA LEU A 125 -23.57 -9.84 13.59
C LEU A 125 -24.60 -9.47 12.52
N LYS A 126 -24.92 -8.18 12.38
CA LYS A 126 -25.96 -7.70 11.45
C LYS A 126 -25.47 -7.47 10.02
N SER A 127 -24.16 -7.35 9.79
CA SER A 127 -23.63 -6.86 8.52
C SER A 127 -23.22 -7.96 7.52
N SER A 128 -22.62 -9.05 7.98
CA SER A 128 -22.17 -10.14 7.11
C SER A 128 -22.40 -11.51 7.75
N LYS A 129 -22.90 -12.45 6.95
CA LYS A 129 -23.04 -13.87 7.33
C LYS A 129 -21.81 -14.70 6.97
N ASN A 130 -20.90 -14.15 6.16
CA ASN A 130 -19.69 -14.81 5.69
C ASN A 130 -18.48 -14.18 6.37
N ILE A 131 -17.94 -14.89 7.35
CA ILE A 131 -16.81 -14.45 8.16
C ILE A 131 -15.51 -14.97 7.55
N SER A 132 -14.53 -14.09 7.35
CA SER A 132 -13.16 -14.51 7.07
C SER A 132 -12.30 -14.40 8.33
N VAL A 133 -11.59 -15.48 8.64
CA VAL A 133 -10.56 -15.53 9.69
C VAL A 133 -9.22 -15.77 9.01
N ASN A 134 -8.46 -14.72 8.77
CA ASN A 134 -7.16 -14.76 8.10
C ASN A 134 -6.11 -13.91 8.83
N ILE A 135 -4.91 -13.82 8.27
CA ILE A 135 -3.82 -13.03 8.87
C ILE A 135 -4.23 -11.56 8.99
N LEU A 136 -4.80 -10.95 7.93
CA LEU A 136 -5.20 -9.54 7.90
C LEU A 136 -6.31 -9.23 8.90
N THR A 137 -7.32 -10.09 9.03
CA THR A 137 -8.38 -9.90 10.03
C THR A 137 -7.85 -10.07 11.46
N THR A 138 -6.79 -10.86 11.64
CA THR A 138 -6.12 -11.01 12.93
C THR A 138 -5.40 -9.71 13.31
N LEU A 139 -4.69 -9.09 12.36
CA LEU A 139 -4.07 -7.77 12.56
C LEU A 139 -5.13 -6.70 12.86
N ALA A 140 -6.21 -6.65 12.07
CA ALA A 140 -7.31 -5.71 12.29
C ALA A 140 -7.98 -5.90 13.65
N THR A 141 -8.10 -7.15 14.13
CA THR A 141 -8.65 -7.47 15.44
C THR A 141 -7.76 -6.94 16.57
N ALA A 142 -6.45 -7.15 16.48
CA ALA A 142 -5.50 -6.66 17.48
C ALA A 142 -5.55 -5.14 17.57
N ARG A 143 -5.56 -4.45 16.42
CA ARG A 143 -5.67 -2.99 16.38
C ARG A 143 -7.00 -2.47 16.89
N THR A 144 -8.11 -3.08 16.49
CA THR A 144 -9.45 -2.69 16.96
C THR A 144 -9.55 -2.77 18.48
N LYS A 145 -8.99 -3.83 19.08
CA LYS A 145 -8.95 -3.97 20.54
C LYS A 145 -8.07 -2.90 21.20
N ALA A 146 -6.87 -2.66 20.68
CA ALA A 146 -5.98 -1.62 21.20
C ALA A 146 -6.64 -0.23 21.16
N GLN A 147 -7.33 0.09 20.06
CA GLN A 147 -8.07 1.35 19.92
C GLN A 147 -9.26 1.44 20.87
N ALA A 148 -10.05 0.38 21.02
CA ALA A 148 -11.19 0.37 21.95
C ALA A 148 -10.77 0.51 23.43
N HIS A 149 -9.53 0.15 23.76
CA HIS A 149 -8.97 0.34 25.10
C HIS A 149 -8.41 1.75 25.34
N ASN A 150 -7.79 2.36 24.32
CA ASN A 150 -6.98 3.57 24.47
C ASN A 150 -7.62 4.84 23.89
N SER A 151 -8.73 4.71 23.16
CA SER A 151 -9.37 5.78 22.39
C SER A 151 -10.90 5.68 22.51
N PRO A 152 -11.66 6.79 22.46
CA PRO A 152 -13.13 6.76 22.53
C PRO A 152 -13.81 6.23 21.25
N LEU A 153 -13.07 5.57 20.35
CA LEU A 153 -13.62 5.04 19.11
C LEU A 153 -14.55 3.86 19.36
N SER A 154 -15.68 3.85 18.65
CA SER A 154 -16.56 2.67 18.60
C SER A 154 -15.88 1.53 17.84
N ILE A 155 -16.29 0.29 18.11
CA ILE A 155 -15.77 -0.91 17.42
C ILE A 155 -15.89 -0.78 15.90
N SER A 156 -16.99 -0.24 15.40
CA SER A 156 -17.21 -0.01 13.96
C SER A 156 -16.17 0.95 13.37
N ASN A 157 -15.94 2.10 14.02
CA ASN A 157 -14.98 3.08 13.55
C ASN A 157 -13.54 2.54 13.63
N SER A 158 -13.21 1.81 14.69
CA SER A 158 -11.93 1.14 14.85
C SER A 158 -11.67 0.08 13.78
N LEU A 159 -12.67 -0.73 13.44
CA LEU A 159 -12.57 -1.70 12.35
C LEU A 159 -12.35 -1.01 11.00
N ASN A 160 -13.15 0.01 10.69
CA ASN A 160 -13.04 0.74 9.43
C ASN A 160 -11.67 1.41 9.27
N LEU A 161 -11.14 2.00 10.34
CA LEU A 161 -9.79 2.56 10.35
C LEU A 161 -8.73 1.47 10.16
N SER A 162 -8.81 0.38 10.92
CA SER A 162 -7.88 -0.75 10.82
C SER A 162 -7.84 -1.35 9.40
N TYR A 163 -9.00 -1.49 8.75
CA TYR A 163 -9.08 -1.98 7.37
C TYR A 163 -8.54 -0.98 6.36
N LYS A 164 -8.71 0.33 6.58
CA LYS A 164 -8.13 1.38 5.73
C LYS A 164 -6.60 1.35 5.78
N GLU A 165 -6.01 1.24 6.96
CA GLU A 165 -4.56 1.18 7.15
C GLU A 165 -3.98 -0.12 6.58
N LEU A 166 -4.62 -1.27 6.80
CA LEU A 166 -4.23 -2.52 6.13
C LEU A 166 -4.35 -2.43 4.61
N SER A 167 -5.36 -1.72 4.12
CA SER A 167 -5.56 -1.52 2.68
C SER A 167 -4.43 -0.70 2.07
N GLN A 168 -3.94 0.31 2.80
CA GLN A 168 -2.72 1.01 2.44
C GLN A 168 -1.58 0.01 2.43
N LEU A 169 -1.25 -0.68 3.52
CA LEU A 169 -0.07 -1.56 3.59
C LEU A 169 -0.06 -2.74 2.58
N THR A 170 -1.23 -3.30 2.28
CA THR A 170 -1.33 -4.54 1.48
C THR A 170 -1.79 -4.31 0.04
N GLY A 171 -2.31 -3.12 -0.28
CA GLY A 171 -2.96 -2.82 -1.56
C GLY A 171 -4.29 -3.55 -1.77
N ILE A 172 -4.79 -4.28 -0.77
CA ILE A 172 -6.09 -4.95 -0.81
C ILE A 172 -7.14 -3.94 -0.37
N ASP A 173 -8.17 -3.71 -1.19
CA ASP A 173 -9.23 -2.75 -0.84
C ASP A 173 -9.92 -3.12 0.49
N ALA A 174 -9.98 -2.14 1.39
CA ALA A 174 -10.50 -2.25 2.76
C ALA A 174 -11.89 -2.90 2.83
N ARG A 175 -12.73 -2.70 1.80
CA ARG A 175 -14.09 -3.25 1.73
C ARG A 175 -14.12 -4.77 1.71
N TYR A 176 -13.06 -5.40 1.19
CA TYR A 176 -13.03 -6.84 0.99
C TYR A 176 -12.31 -7.60 2.12
N ILE A 177 -11.39 -6.96 2.84
CA ILE A 177 -10.64 -7.57 3.95
C ILE A 177 -11.50 -8.43 4.91
N PRO A 178 -12.65 -7.95 5.45
CA PRO A 178 -13.46 -8.72 6.41
C PRO A 178 -14.10 -10.00 5.83
N THR A 179 -14.26 -10.06 4.50
CA THR A 179 -14.91 -11.19 3.80
C THR A 179 -13.96 -11.94 2.88
N LEU A 180 -12.68 -11.57 2.88
CA LEU A 180 -11.70 -12.04 1.92
C LEU A 180 -11.47 -13.54 2.07
N ASN A 181 -11.83 -14.31 1.05
CA ASN A 181 -11.69 -15.75 1.03
C ASN A 181 -10.76 -16.15 -0.11
N MET A 182 -9.59 -16.71 0.22
CA MET A 182 -8.54 -17.12 -0.70
C MET A 182 -8.98 -18.19 -1.71
N LEU A 183 -9.97 -19.01 -1.37
CA LEU A 183 -10.49 -20.11 -2.20
C LEU A 183 -11.97 -19.94 -2.57
N GLY A 184 -12.50 -18.73 -2.38
CA GLY A 184 -13.93 -18.44 -2.53
C GLY A 184 -14.22 -17.50 -3.69
N SER A 185 -15.43 -16.96 -3.68
CA SER A 185 -15.80 -15.83 -4.53
C SER A 185 -15.33 -14.52 -3.89
N GLY A 186 -14.74 -13.64 -4.68
CA GLY A 186 -14.24 -12.33 -4.22
C GLY A 186 -13.42 -11.65 -5.30
N PRO A 187 -12.83 -10.48 -5.01
CA PRO A 187 -11.88 -9.86 -5.92
C PRO A 187 -10.64 -10.73 -6.06
N GLU A 188 -10.41 -11.25 -7.26
CA GLU A 188 -9.33 -12.18 -7.58
C GLU A 188 -7.95 -11.61 -7.15
N SER A 189 -7.75 -10.29 -7.31
CA SER A 189 -6.52 -9.61 -6.89
C SER A 189 -6.31 -9.61 -5.38
N GLY A 190 -7.36 -9.44 -4.58
CA GLY A 190 -7.27 -9.54 -3.13
C GLY A 190 -6.89 -10.94 -2.68
N GLN A 191 -7.46 -11.96 -3.34
CA GLN A 191 -7.19 -13.37 -3.04
C GLN A 191 -5.75 -13.76 -3.39
N ALA A 192 -5.27 -13.33 -4.56
CA ALA A 192 -3.90 -13.53 -4.99
C ALA A 192 -2.90 -12.85 -4.05
N SER A 193 -3.16 -11.61 -3.66
CA SER A 193 -2.33 -10.87 -2.70
C SER A 193 -2.30 -11.52 -1.31
N LEU A 194 -3.45 -12.00 -0.81
CA LEU A 194 -3.52 -12.72 0.47
C LEU A 194 -2.73 -14.04 0.44
N LEU A 195 -2.87 -14.83 -0.64
CA LEU A 195 -2.12 -16.06 -0.82
C LEU A 195 -0.61 -15.80 -0.90
N LEU A 196 -0.21 -14.80 -1.68
CA LEU A 196 1.19 -14.39 -1.80
C LEU A 196 1.76 -13.97 -0.43
N PHE A 197 1.05 -13.11 0.31
CA PHE A 197 1.47 -12.67 1.64
C PHE A 197 1.55 -13.83 2.64
N SER A 198 0.53 -14.70 2.68
CA SER A 198 0.51 -15.87 3.57
C SER A 198 1.65 -16.85 3.29
N GLY A 199 1.89 -17.16 2.02
CA GLY A 199 2.93 -18.08 1.60
C GLY A 199 4.33 -17.52 1.84
N ALA A 200 4.55 -16.23 1.53
CA ALA A 200 5.83 -15.56 1.77
C ALA A 200 6.15 -15.51 3.26
N LEU A 201 5.16 -15.24 4.11
CA LEU A 201 5.31 -15.30 5.56
C LEU A 201 5.74 -16.71 6.04
N SER A 202 5.18 -17.78 5.45
CA SER A 202 5.62 -19.16 5.74
C SER A 202 7.09 -19.40 5.35
N ASP A 203 7.50 -18.98 4.14
CA ASP A 203 8.89 -19.15 3.67
C ASP A 203 9.87 -18.40 4.57
N ILE A 204 9.51 -17.20 5.04
CA ILE A 204 10.31 -16.44 6.00
C ILE A 204 10.39 -17.14 7.35
N ALA A 205 9.28 -17.66 7.87
CA ALA A 205 9.27 -18.42 9.12
C ALA A 205 10.25 -19.61 9.06
N ILE A 206 10.23 -20.36 7.95
CA ILE A 206 11.13 -21.49 7.71
C ILE A 206 12.58 -21.03 7.62
N THR A 207 12.86 -20.02 6.80
CA THR A 207 14.22 -19.51 6.55
C THR A 207 14.87 -19.00 7.83
N LYS A 208 14.09 -18.31 8.68
CA LYS A 208 14.57 -17.71 9.94
C LYS A 208 14.44 -18.66 11.14
N GLN A 209 13.94 -19.88 10.92
CA GLN A 209 13.72 -20.90 11.97
C GLN A 209 12.88 -20.40 13.15
N VAL A 210 11.80 -19.67 12.84
CA VAL A 210 10.82 -19.20 13.83
C VAL A 210 9.44 -19.76 13.51
N SER A 211 8.55 -19.84 14.50
CA SER A 211 7.16 -20.19 14.25
C SER A 211 6.46 -19.11 13.41
N THR A 212 5.60 -19.56 12.51
CA THR A 212 4.65 -18.70 11.77
C THR A 212 3.79 -17.91 12.75
N GLN A 213 3.35 -18.53 13.86
CA GLN A 213 2.59 -17.83 14.89
C GLN A 213 3.35 -16.63 15.46
N LYS A 214 4.65 -16.78 15.75
CA LYS A 214 5.46 -15.69 16.30
C LYS A 214 5.54 -14.50 15.35
N ILE A 215 5.64 -14.73 14.05
CA ILE A 215 5.62 -13.65 13.05
C ILE A 215 4.27 -12.95 13.06
N ILE A 216 3.17 -13.71 13.03
CA ILE A 216 1.80 -13.16 13.08
C ILE A 216 1.60 -12.32 14.34
N ASP A 217 2.01 -12.82 15.51
CA ASP A 217 1.90 -12.10 16.78
C ASP A 217 2.71 -10.80 16.77
N GLN A 218 3.94 -10.82 16.25
CA GLN A 218 4.78 -9.62 16.17
C GLN A 218 4.22 -8.58 15.20
N LEU A 219 3.69 -9.00 14.05
CA LEU A 219 2.97 -8.10 13.13
C LEU A 219 1.71 -7.53 13.78
N ALA A 220 0.95 -8.35 14.51
CA ALA A 220 -0.28 -7.93 15.18
C ALA A 220 -0.01 -6.92 16.30
N ILE A 221 1.05 -7.13 17.08
CA ILE A 221 1.45 -6.21 18.16
C ILE A 221 1.90 -4.87 17.59
N ASP A 222 2.76 -4.89 16.57
CA ASP A 222 3.27 -3.67 15.91
C ASP A 222 2.11 -2.86 15.31
N PHE A 223 1.31 -3.49 14.43
CA PHE A 223 0.17 -2.85 13.79
C PHE A 223 -0.88 -2.34 14.79
N ALA A 224 -1.05 -3.00 15.93
CA ALA A 224 -2.00 -2.57 16.94
C ALA A 224 -1.64 -1.23 17.59
N LEU A 225 -0.37 -0.83 17.61
CA LEU A 225 0.08 0.42 18.23
C LEU A 225 -0.42 1.63 17.44
N ASP A 226 -0.14 1.68 16.14
CA ASP A 226 -0.35 2.89 15.35
C ASP A 226 -0.85 2.66 13.92
N GLY A 227 -1.03 1.40 13.50
CA GLY A 227 -1.58 1.05 12.20
C GLY A 227 -0.51 1.04 11.11
N LYS A 228 0.75 1.09 11.52
CA LYS A 228 1.92 0.98 10.67
C LYS A 228 2.69 -0.28 11.03
N PHE A 229 3.66 -0.61 10.21
CA PHE A 229 4.71 -1.55 10.58
C PHE A 229 5.97 -0.73 10.83
N ASN A 230 6.28 -0.46 12.09
CA ASN A 230 7.53 0.20 12.48
C ASN A 230 8.20 -0.61 13.60
N SER A 231 9.51 -0.78 13.54
CA SER A 231 10.25 -1.74 14.39
C SER A 231 10.18 -3.20 13.91
N ARG A 232 9.49 -4.10 14.62
CA ARG A 232 9.63 -5.55 14.38
C ARG A 232 8.75 -6.05 13.24
N GLY A 233 7.57 -5.48 13.05
CA GLY A 233 6.73 -5.79 11.90
C GLY A 233 7.37 -5.29 10.60
N ASP A 234 8.08 -4.15 10.65
CA ASP A 234 8.88 -3.68 9.51
C ASP A 234 9.90 -4.73 9.06
N GLN A 235 10.70 -5.25 10.00
CA GLN A 235 11.70 -6.28 9.70
C GLN A 235 11.08 -7.51 9.00
N TRP A 236 9.90 -7.94 9.45
CA TRP A 236 9.19 -9.05 8.80
C TRP A 236 8.66 -8.71 7.42
N LEU A 237 8.11 -7.50 7.25
CA LEU A 237 7.64 -7.03 5.96
C LEU A 237 8.79 -6.94 4.95
N ARG A 238 9.95 -6.44 5.38
CA ARG A 238 11.18 -6.41 4.57
C ARG A 238 11.68 -7.79 4.20
N ASP A 239 11.70 -8.72 5.15
CA ASP A 239 12.07 -10.10 4.88
C ASP A 239 11.14 -10.70 3.80
N ILE A 240 9.82 -10.49 3.93
CA ILE A 240 8.82 -10.90 2.94
C ILE A 240 9.08 -10.22 1.58
N GLN A 241 9.32 -8.91 1.58
CA GLN A 241 9.58 -8.15 0.36
C GLN A 241 10.84 -8.63 -0.35
N ASN A 242 11.97 -8.73 0.37
CA ASN A 242 13.25 -9.20 -0.17
C ASN A 242 13.16 -10.62 -0.74
N LEU A 243 12.29 -11.46 -0.15
CA LEU A 243 12.03 -12.80 -0.67
C LEU A 243 11.36 -12.76 -2.04
N ILE A 244 10.32 -11.93 -2.22
CA ILE A 244 9.41 -12.03 -3.37
C ILE A 244 9.63 -11.00 -4.47
N ILE A 245 10.37 -9.93 -4.19
CA ILE A 245 10.54 -8.79 -5.10
C ILE A 245 11.11 -9.21 -6.46
N GLY A 246 10.43 -8.83 -7.53
CA GLY A 246 10.77 -9.22 -8.91
C GLY A 246 10.49 -10.68 -9.26
N SER A 247 9.94 -11.46 -8.32
CA SER A 247 9.60 -12.88 -8.47
C SER A 247 8.19 -13.20 -7.96
N GLU A 248 7.33 -12.19 -7.81
CA GLU A 248 6.03 -12.28 -7.13
C GLU A 248 5.13 -13.32 -7.82
N LYS A 249 5.13 -13.32 -9.16
CA LYS A 249 4.41 -14.31 -9.98
C LYS A 249 4.92 -15.74 -9.78
N GLY A 250 6.23 -15.89 -9.60
CA GLY A 250 6.88 -17.19 -9.34
C GLY A 250 6.46 -17.75 -7.98
N TYR A 251 6.51 -16.92 -6.93
CA TYR A 251 6.07 -17.31 -5.59
C TYR A 251 4.57 -17.56 -5.52
N LEU A 252 3.74 -16.72 -6.12
CA LEU A 252 2.30 -16.98 -6.20
C LEU A 252 2.02 -18.32 -6.91
N GLY A 253 2.71 -18.60 -8.02
CA GLY A 253 2.61 -19.88 -8.72
C GLY A 253 3.01 -21.08 -7.84
N LYS A 254 4.09 -20.95 -7.05
CA LYS A 254 4.52 -21.94 -6.05
C LYS A 254 3.42 -22.20 -5.02
N TYR A 255 2.89 -21.16 -4.39
CA TYR A 255 1.88 -21.32 -3.32
C TYR A 255 0.55 -21.83 -3.85
N ALA A 256 0.10 -21.34 -5.01
CA ALA A 256 -1.09 -21.82 -5.69
C ALA A 256 -0.99 -23.31 -6.07
N ALA A 257 0.20 -23.79 -6.45
CA ALA A 257 0.41 -25.19 -6.76
C ALA A 257 0.16 -26.12 -5.55
N SER A 258 0.51 -25.69 -4.34
CA SER A 258 0.27 -26.45 -3.10
C SER A 258 -1.24 -26.61 -2.81
N LEU A 259 -2.07 -25.65 -3.21
CA LEU A 259 -3.51 -25.69 -2.98
C LEU A 259 -4.27 -26.65 -3.92
N LYS A 260 -3.65 -27.10 -5.01
CA LYS A 260 -4.26 -28.05 -5.97
C LYS A 260 -4.63 -29.39 -5.37
N GLN A 261 -4.07 -29.74 -4.21
CA GLN A 261 -4.40 -30.98 -3.50
C GLN A 261 -5.75 -30.93 -2.79
N ILE A 262 -6.27 -29.73 -2.52
CA ILE A 262 -7.43 -29.53 -1.64
C ILE A 262 -8.52 -28.65 -2.25
N ALA A 263 -8.26 -28.00 -3.39
CA ALA A 263 -9.20 -27.12 -4.07
C ALA A 263 -9.17 -27.34 -5.59
N SER A 264 -10.29 -27.05 -6.25
CA SER A 264 -10.39 -27.12 -7.70
C SER A 264 -9.61 -25.97 -8.35
N TYR A 265 -9.11 -26.18 -9.57
CA TYR A 265 -8.32 -25.17 -10.29
C TYR A 265 -9.02 -23.81 -10.42
N GLU A 266 -10.35 -23.81 -10.59
CA GLU A 266 -11.17 -22.59 -10.71
C GLU A 266 -11.20 -21.75 -9.43
N GLN A 267 -10.97 -22.37 -8.27
CA GLN A 267 -11.03 -21.70 -6.96
C GLN A 267 -9.66 -21.14 -6.53
N ILE A 268 -8.58 -21.54 -7.19
CA ILE A 268 -7.22 -21.20 -6.76
C ILE A 268 -6.80 -19.90 -7.46
N PRO A 269 -6.26 -18.91 -6.71
CA PRO A 269 -5.75 -17.68 -7.30
C PRO A 269 -4.68 -17.96 -8.36
N LYS A 270 -4.80 -17.30 -9.51
CA LYS A 270 -3.93 -17.47 -10.66
C LYS A 270 -2.89 -16.35 -10.70
N ILE A 271 -1.82 -16.57 -11.44
CA ILE A 271 -0.77 -15.57 -11.67
C ILE A 271 -1.32 -14.30 -12.36
N SER A 272 -2.35 -14.46 -13.19
CA SER A 272 -3.05 -13.35 -13.85
C SER A 272 -3.81 -12.44 -12.88
N ASP A 273 -4.15 -12.96 -11.70
CA ASP A 273 -5.04 -12.29 -10.77
C ASP A 273 -4.24 -11.31 -9.89
N LEU A 274 -2.92 -11.50 -9.81
CA LEU A 274 -2.03 -10.62 -9.07
C LEU A 274 -2.12 -9.17 -9.62
N PRO A 275 -2.25 -8.15 -8.75
CA PRO A 275 -2.28 -6.77 -9.19
C PRO A 275 -0.96 -6.38 -9.89
N ARG A 276 -1.03 -5.38 -10.78
CA ARG A 276 0.15 -4.85 -11.47
C ARG A 276 1.24 -4.39 -10.49
N ILE A 277 0.81 -3.81 -9.36
CA ILE A 277 1.68 -3.41 -8.25
C ILE A 277 1.26 -4.23 -7.04
N VAL A 278 2.19 -5.03 -6.51
CA VAL A 278 2.03 -5.71 -5.22
C VAL A 278 2.59 -4.78 -4.16
N ALA A 279 1.70 -4.08 -3.46
CA ALA A 279 2.02 -3.06 -2.46
C ALA A 279 3.15 -3.46 -1.49
N PHE A 280 3.01 -4.61 -0.82
CA PHE A 280 4.00 -5.11 0.15
C PHE A 280 5.28 -5.70 -0.47
N ALA A 281 5.43 -5.63 -1.80
CA ALA A 281 6.63 -6.03 -2.53
C ALA A 281 7.21 -4.87 -3.38
N ALA A 282 6.60 -3.70 -3.37
CA ALA A 282 6.94 -2.61 -4.29
C ALA A 282 8.13 -1.77 -3.78
N LYS A 283 9.01 -1.37 -4.71
CA LYS A 283 10.07 -0.39 -4.43
C LYS A 283 9.50 1.03 -4.50
N PRO A 284 10.12 2.02 -3.83
CA PRO A 284 9.94 3.40 -4.23
C PRO A 284 10.35 3.56 -5.70
N THR A 285 9.66 4.45 -6.39
CA THR A 285 9.89 4.79 -7.80
C THR A 285 10.11 6.29 -7.91
N ALA A 286 10.82 6.74 -8.94
CA ALA A 286 10.93 8.15 -9.27
C ALA A 286 10.88 8.35 -10.78
N ALA A 287 10.41 9.53 -11.17
CA ALA A 287 10.35 9.97 -12.56
C ALA A 287 11.02 11.34 -12.64
N VAL A 288 12.33 11.36 -12.92
CA VAL A 288 13.08 12.62 -12.89
C VAL A 288 12.70 13.52 -14.07
N THR A 289 12.32 14.76 -13.77
CA THR A 289 12.06 15.82 -14.75
C THR A 289 13.09 16.94 -14.64
N ILE A 290 13.49 17.52 -15.76
CA ILE A 290 14.42 18.67 -15.82
C ILE A 290 13.59 19.95 -15.97
N SER A 291 13.92 21.01 -15.22
CA SER A 291 13.23 22.31 -15.29
C SER A 291 13.55 23.13 -16.54
N SER A 292 14.44 22.64 -17.41
CA SER A 292 14.68 23.26 -18.71
C SER A 292 13.52 22.96 -19.66
N ASP A 293 13.39 23.77 -20.67
CA ASP A 293 12.50 23.71 -21.81
C ASP A 293 12.66 22.42 -22.66
N ASN A 294 12.52 21.23 -22.06
CA ASN A 294 12.30 19.92 -22.70
C ASN A 294 13.24 19.50 -23.86
N GLN A 295 14.40 20.13 -24.04
CA GLN A 295 15.28 19.91 -25.20
C GLN A 295 16.29 18.75 -25.03
N GLY A 296 16.31 18.09 -23.87
CA GLY A 296 17.19 16.94 -23.62
C GLY A 296 18.69 17.27 -23.49
N TYR A 297 19.06 18.55 -23.48
CA TYR A 297 20.42 19.04 -23.24
C TYR A 297 20.42 20.29 -22.34
N VAL A 298 21.58 20.62 -21.77
CA VAL A 298 21.84 21.87 -21.05
C VAL A 298 23.14 22.50 -21.54
N CYS A 299 23.23 23.83 -21.48
CA CYS A 299 24.42 24.56 -21.90
C CYS A 299 25.43 24.69 -20.76
N SER A 300 26.71 24.76 -21.12
CA SER A 300 27.80 24.95 -20.16
C SER A 300 27.57 26.17 -19.28
N GLY A 301 27.66 25.99 -17.96
CA GLY A 301 27.45 27.07 -16.98
C GLY A 301 25.99 27.38 -16.66
N THR A 302 25.02 26.76 -17.34
CA THR A 302 23.59 26.94 -17.02
C THR A 302 23.24 26.22 -15.72
N THR A 303 22.50 26.92 -14.86
CA THR A 303 21.88 26.34 -13.67
C THR A 303 20.50 25.81 -14.02
N PHE A 304 20.23 24.56 -13.67
CA PHE A 304 18.94 23.91 -13.89
C PHE A 304 18.54 23.08 -12.67
N LYS A 305 17.26 22.72 -12.58
CA LYS A 305 16.72 21.90 -11.49
C LYS A 305 16.32 20.53 -12.02
N LEU A 306 16.53 19.52 -11.20
CA LEU A 306 15.99 18.18 -11.40
C LEU A 306 14.98 17.91 -10.28
N ASN A 307 13.76 17.55 -10.66
CA ASN A 307 12.74 17.10 -9.72
C ASN A 307 12.59 15.59 -9.84
N SER A 308 12.71 14.87 -8.73
CA SER A 308 12.64 13.40 -8.68
C SER A 308 11.24 12.84 -8.94
N ASN A 309 10.18 13.58 -8.60
CA ASN A 309 8.79 13.12 -8.56
C ASN A 309 8.66 11.72 -7.90
N SER A 310 9.39 11.52 -6.80
CA SER A 310 9.48 10.23 -6.13
C SER A 310 8.15 9.83 -5.50
N ARG A 311 7.81 8.55 -5.61
CA ARG A 311 6.60 7.94 -5.06
C ARG A 311 6.91 6.58 -4.49
N ASP A 312 6.37 6.29 -3.32
CA ASP A 312 6.31 4.93 -2.80
C ASP A 312 5.08 4.21 -3.40
N ALA A 313 4.85 2.98 -2.97
CA ALA A 313 3.70 2.20 -3.43
C ALA A 313 2.34 2.78 -2.98
N PHE A 314 2.34 3.78 -2.09
CA PHE A 314 1.17 4.25 -1.35
C PHE A 314 0.84 5.72 -1.55
N GLY A 315 1.67 6.47 -2.27
CA GLY A 315 1.37 7.82 -2.74
C GLY A 315 1.96 8.98 -1.94
N GLY A 316 3.05 8.79 -1.18
CA GLY A 316 3.78 9.86 -0.44
C GLY A 316 3.44 9.86 1.05
N ASP A 317 4.36 10.09 1.99
CA ASP A 317 5.22 11.29 2.05
C ASP A 317 6.62 11.06 2.65
N ASN A 318 6.96 9.83 3.06
CA ASN A 318 8.23 9.55 3.72
C ASN A 318 9.23 8.98 2.73
N ILE A 319 9.75 9.82 1.82
CA ILE A 319 10.75 9.43 0.84
C ILE A 319 11.95 10.36 0.88
N ARG A 320 13.13 9.79 1.16
CA ARG A 320 14.40 10.49 1.05
C ARG A 320 14.91 10.41 -0.37
N ASN A 321 15.25 11.56 -0.92
CA ASN A 321 15.92 11.66 -2.21
C ASN A 321 17.38 11.98 -1.95
N ASN A 322 18.29 11.14 -2.41
CA ASN A 322 19.73 11.36 -2.28
C ASN A 322 20.36 11.47 -3.67
N TRP A 323 20.70 12.69 -4.07
CA TRP A 323 21.33 12.99 -5.35
C TRP A 323 22.86 12.98 -5.24
N PHE A 324 23.52 12.34 -6.19
CA PHE A 324 24.97 12.27 -6.29
C PHE A 324 25.42 12.42 -7.74
N GLN A 325 26.70 12.75 -7.95
CA GLN A 325 27.33 12.67 -9.27
C GLN A 325 28.09 11.34 -9.37
N ALA A 326 27.90 10.60 -10.45
CA ALA A 326 28.70 9.41 -10.71
C ALA A 326 30.16 9.80 -10.99
N LEU A 327 31.12 9.23 -10.25
CA LEU A 327 32.56 9.41 -10.47
C LEU A 327 33.10 8.26 -11.37
N PRO A 328 34.29 8.43 -12.00
CA PRO A 328 34.62 8.28 -13.43
C PRO A 328 34.12 7.02 -14.19
N PRO A 329 33.96 7.08 -15.54
CA PRO A 329 34.80 7.84 -16.48
C PRO A 329 34.30 9.23 -16.94
N PHE A 330 33.22 9.77 -16.37
CA PHE A 330 32.56 11.00 -16.85
C PHE A 330 33.05 12.30 -16.12
N PRO A 331 32.98 13.49 -16.76
CA PRO A 331 33.88 14.62 -16.51
C PRO A 331 33.48 15.51 -15.32
N LYS A 332 34.40 16.43 -14.96
CA LYS A 332 34.33 17.59 -14.02
C LYS A 332 33.23 17.54 -12.93
N ALA A 333 33.67 17.63 -11.68
CA ALA A 333 32.78 17.76 -10.53
C ALA A 333 31.78 18.91 -10.70
N VAL A 334 30.50 18.65 -10.40
CA VAL A 334 29.43 19.66 -10.37
C VAL A 334 28.92 19.82 -8.95
N ASP A 335 28.51 21.04 -8.61
CA ASP A 335 27.85 21.30 -7.34
C ASP A 335 26.38 20.87 -7.42
N LEU A 336 25.97 20.07 -6.43
CA LEU A 336 24.59 19.65 -6.22
C LEU A 336 24.07 20.33 -4.95
N THR A 337 23.30 21.41 -5.09
CA THR A 337 22.66 22.07 -3.96
C THR A 337 21.31 21.42 -3.67
N THR A 338 20.92 21.38 -2.39
CA THR A 338 19.71 20.67 -1.91
C THR A 338 19.65 19.19 -2.31
N ARG A 339 20.81 18.51 -2.40
CA ARG A 339 20.93 17.10 -2.83
C ARG A 339 20.18 16.06 -1.97
N PHE A 340 19.54 16.47 -0.88
CA PHE A 340 18.74 15.61 0.00
C PHE A 340 17.24 15.92 -0.06
N THR A 341 16.78 16.69 -1.06
CA THR A 341 15.38 17.06 -1.24
C THR A 341 14.83 16.50 -2.56
N GLU A 342 13.50 16.59 -2.74
CA GLU A 342 12.83 16.15 -3.97
C GLU A 342 13.37 16.84 -5.23
N GLU A 343 13.73 18.12 -5.09
CA GLU A 343 14.35 18.95 -6.12
C GLU A 343 15.83 19.21 -5.81
N VAL A 344 16.72 18.95 -6.76
CA VAL A 344 18.16 19.30 -6.68
C VAL A 344 18.47 20.37 -7.70
N THR A 345 19.27 21.36 -7.33
CA THR A 345 19.77 22.36 -8.28
C THR A 345 21.20 22.03 -8.67
N VAL A 346 21.48 22.10 -9.97
CA VAL A 346 22.72 21.67 -10.59
C VAL A 346 23.23 22.76 -11.52
N THR A 347 24.52 23.06 -11.43
CA THR A 347 25.19 23.94 -12.39
C THR A 347 26.00 23.10 -13.37
N ALA A 348 25.67 23.20 -14.67
CA ALA A 348 26.36 22.45 -15.71
C ALA A 348 27.85 22.84 -15.76
N PRO A 349 28.78 21.87 -15.89
CA PRO A 349 30.20 22.17 -15.92
C PRO A 349 30.55 22.94 -17.19
N SER A 350 31.55 23.81 -17.12
CA SER A 350 32.08 24.47 -18.30
C SER A 350 32.92 23.48 -19.12
N LEU A 351 32.41 23.11 -20.30
CA LEU A 351 33.04 22.16 -21.22
C LEU A 351 33.46 22.84 -22.52
N SER A 352 34.57 22.37 -23.10
CA SER A 352 35.03 22.79 -24.43
C SER A 352 34.49 21.90 -25.56
N ARG A 353 33.86 20.77 -25.21
CA ARG A 353 33.21 19.81 -26.11
C ARG A 353 31.99 19.21 -25.42
N ALA A 354 31.01 18.75 -26.20
CA ALA A 354 29.83 18.12 -25.64
C ALA A 354 30.18 16.84 -24.88
N ASP A 355 29.56 16.62 -23.71
CA ASP A 355 29.75 15.42 -22.89
C ASP A 355 28.50 15.11 -22.04
N GLY A 356 28.45 13.91 -21.46
CA GLY A 356 27.36 13.46 -20.59
C GLY A 356 27.62 13.80 -19.12
N LEU A 357 26.62 14.40 -18.47
CA LEU A 357 26.55 14.55 -17.02
C LEU A 357 25.61 13.48 -16.45
N PHE A 358 26.13 12.63 -15.57
CA PHE A 358 25.39 11.54 -14.95
C PHE A 358 25.15 11.80 -13.47
N ILE A 359 23.88 11.89 -13.09
CA ILE A 359 23.46 12.19 -11.72
C ILE A 359 22.59 11.02 -11.23
N PRO A 360 23.17 10.06 -10.48
CA PRO A 360 22.41 9.09 -9.73
C PRO A 360 21.51 9.75 -8.67
N LEU A 361 20.25 9.34 -8.65
CA LEU A 361 19.28 9.56 -7.59
C LEU A 361 19.06 8.23 -6.87
N ILE A 362 19.30 8.20 -5.57
CA ILE A 362 18.90 7.10 -4.70
C ILE A 362 17.63 7.53 -3.98
N VAL A 363 16.52 6.85 -4.24
CA VAL A 363 15.24 7.10 -3.60
C VAL A 363 15.04 6.08 -2.52
N VAL A 364 14.79 6.53 -1.30
CA VAL A 364 14.76 5.68 -0.10
C VAL A 364 13.44 5.89 0.62
N ASN A 365 12.78 4.82 1.04
CA ASN A 365 11.63 4.96 1.93
C ASN A 365 12.09 5.31 3.36
N GLU A 366 11.66 6.48 3.88
CA GLU A 366 11.98 7.03 5.20
C GLU A 366 11.09 6.50 6.33
N ASP A 367 10.05 5.70 6.05
CA ASP A 367 9.26 4.99 7.07
C ASP A 367 10.09 3.98 7.90
N GLN A 368 11.42 4.05 7.86
CA GLN A 368 12.32 2.99 8.24
C GLN A 368 13.65 3.51 8.81
N GLU A 369 13.71 3.75 10.12
CA GLU A 369 14.95 4.03 10.85
C GLU A 369 15.86 2.78 10.95
N THR A 370 16.52 2.35 9.87
CA THR A 370 17.37 1.13 9.87
C THR A 370 18.63 1.24 8.99
N MET A 371 19.62 0.38 9.29
CA MET A 371 21.01 0.42 8.78
C MET A 371 21.20 0.21 7.27
N GLU A 372 20.25 -0.41 6.55
CA GLU A 372 20.24 -0.50 5.08
C GLU A 372 18.81 -0.26 4.57
N PRO A 373 18.50 0.94 4.05
CA PRO A 373 17.13 1.28 3.73
C PRO A 373 16.76 0.81 2.32
N ILE A 374 15.52 0.33 2.12
CA ILE A 374 15.00 -0.03 0.80
C ILE A 374 15.12 1.20 -0.09
N SER A 375 15.85 1.02 -1.19
CA SER A 375 16.08 2.07 -2.15
C SER A 375 15.94 1.59 -3.57
N ASP A 376 15.63 2.53 -4.45
CA ASP A 376 15.86 2.39 -5.87
C ASP A 376 16.92 3.40 -6.31
N THR A 377 17.68 3.04 -7.34
CA THR A 377 18.71 3.91 -7.91
C THR A 377 18.36 4.21 -9.35
N ILE A 378 18.12 5.48 -9.64
CA ILE A 378 17.81 5.99 -10.97
C ILE A 378 19.00 6.82 -11.42
N VAL A 379 19.53 6.55 -12.61
CA VAL A 379 20.63 7.33 -13.18
C VAL A 379 20.08 8.28 -14.24
N VAL A 380 20.23 9.58 -14.00
CA VAL A 380 19.84 10.63 -14.94
C VAL A 380 21.05 10.98 -15.79
N GLY A 381 20.94 10.80 -17.11
CA GLY A 381 21.96 11.23 -18.08
C GLY A 381 21.52 12.50 -18.79
N ILE A 382 22.35 13.54 -18.75
CA ILE A 382 22.08 14.86 -19.34
C ILE A 382 23.20 15.20 -20.32
N ALA A 383 22.86 15.59 -21.54
CA ALA A 383 23.86 16.10 -22.49
C ALA A 383 24.23 17.55 -22.14
N VAL A 384 25.51 17.82 -21.89
CA VAL A 384 26.03 19.17 -21.65
C VAL A 384 26.75 19.65 -22.91
N LEU A 385 26.32 20.79 -23.45
CA LEU A 385 26.90 21.40 -24.64
C LEU A 385 27.89 22.52 -24.27
N PRO A 386 28.95 22.74 -25.08
CA PRO A 386 29.82 23.91 -24.90
C PRO A 386 29.03 25.20 -25.15
N SER A 387 29.42 26.30 -24.51
CA SER A 387 28.75 27.59 -24.68
C SER A 387 28.79 28.12 -26.12
N SER A 388 29.75 27.66 -26.92
CA SER A 388 29.86 27.97 -28.35
C SER A 388 28.96 27.14 -29.28
N ASP A 389 28.21 26.18 -28.75
CA ASP A 389 27.26 25.40 -29.56
C ASP A 389 26.12 26.32 -30.03
N SER A 390 25.78 26.26 -31.32
CA SER A 390 24.69 27.04 -31.91
C SER A 390 23.34 26.86 -31.20
N ARG A 391 23.13 25.73 -30.52
CA ARG A 391 21.92 25.45 -29.74
C ARG A 391 21.90 26.16 -28.37
N CYS A 392 23.04 26.65 -27.94
CA CYS A 392 23.22 27.42 -26.71
C CYS A 392 23.23 28.93 -26.96
N ASN A 393 23.31 29.35 -28.23
CA ASN A 393 23.21 30.75 -28.59
C ASN A 393 21.77 31.06 -29.00
N THR A 394 21.03 31.73 -28.11
CA THR A 394 19.70 32.28 -28.41
C THR A 394 19.78 33.72 -28.93
N ASP A 395 20.91 34.14 -29.51
CA ASP A 395 20.98 35.40 -30.25
C ASP A 395 19.94 35.39 -31.37
N THR A 396 18.88 36.13 -31.12
CA THR A 396 17.92 36.59 -32.12
C THR A 396 18.47 37.86 -32.75
N ASP A 397 19.76 37.90 -33.09
CA ASP A 397 20.34 38.98 -33.91
C ASP A 397 20.01 38.69 -35.37
N THR A 398 18.74 38.91 -35.70
CA THR A 398 18.32 39.24 -37.07
C THR A 398 18.53 40.75 -37.27
N ASP A 399 19.76 41.23 -37.12
CA ASP A 399 20.16 42.50 -37.73
C ASP A 399 20.31 42.24 -39.23
N THR A 400 19.17 42.35 -39.91
CA THR A 400 19.10 42.32 -41.37
C THR A 400 19.62 43.66 -41.86
N ASP A 401 20.93 43.78 -42.01
CA ASP A 401 21.58 44.92 -42.66
C ASP A 401 21.09 45.01 -44.11
N THR A 402 20.06 45.83 -44.32
CA THR A 402 19.54 46.21 -45.63
C THR A 402 19.39 47.73 -45.70
N GLY A 403 20.52 48.42 -45.56
CA GLY A 403 20.66 49.83 -45.92
C GLY A 403 21.42 49.95 -47.25
N THR A 404 20.68 49.92 -48.36
CA THR A 404 21.18 50.19 -49.71
C THR A 404 21.73 51.61 -49.84
N ASP A 405 22.94 51.70 -50.38
CA ASP A 405 23.56 52.91 -50.94
C ASP A 405 22.59 53.64 -51.88
N THR A 406 22.35 54.92 -51.61
CA THR A 406 21.89 55.86 -52.64
C THR A 406 22.46 57.23 -52.33
N ASP A 407 23.55 57.55 -53.03
CA ASP A 407 24.11 58.90 -53.16
C ASP A 407 23.01 59.89 -53.56
N THR A 408 22.90 60.98 -52.81
CA THR A 408 22.45 62.27 -53.37
C THR A 408 23.12 63.40 -52.61
N ASP A 409 24.14 63.97 -53.24
CA ASP A 409 24.77 65.24 -52.87
C ASP A 409 23.72 66.33 -52.66
N THR A 410 23.79 67.05 -51.54
CA THR A 410 23.46 68.48 -51.50
C THR A 410 24.28 69.15 -50.40
N ASP A 411 25.33 69.85 -50.81
CA ASP A 411 26.06 70.84 -50.01
C ASP A 411 25.10 71.88 -49.43
N THR A 412 25.18 72.13 -48.11
CA THR A 412 24.95 73.47 -47.56
C THR A 412 25.73 73.60 -46.24
N ASP A 413 26.86 74.30 -46.32
CA ASP A 413 27.57 74.86 -45.17
C ASP A 413 26.64 75.75 -44.34
N THR A 414 26.57 75.53 -43.04
CA THR A 414 26.39 76.63 -42.07
C THR A 414 26.97 76.23 -40.70
N ASP A 415 28.13 76.80 -40.37
CA ASP A 415 28.66 76.86 -39.00
C ASP A 415 27.69 77.59 -38.06
N THR A 416 27.42 77.04 -36.87
CA THR A 416 27.14 77.84 -35.67
C THR A 416 27.44 77.02 -34.40
N ASP A 417 28.52 77.36 -33.70
CA ASP A 417 28.77 77.01 -32.30
C ASP A 417 27.72 77.62 -31.37
N THR A 418 27.19 76.86 -30.42
CA THR A 418 26.66 77.41 -29.14
C THR A 418 26.64 76.34 -28.04
N ASP A 419 27.52 76.49 -27.04
CA ASP A 419 27.44 75.84 -25.74
C ASP A 419 26.21 76.32 -24.96
N THR A 420 25.45 75.43 -24.30
CA THR A 420 24.64 75.78 -23.12
C THR A 420 24.35 74.54 -22.25
N ASP A 421 24.92 74.51 -21.05
CA ASP A 421 24.51 73.66 -19.93
C ASP A 421 23.11 74.03 -19.43
N THR A 422 22.25 73.06 -19.10
CA THR A 422 21.14 73.27 -18.15
C THR A 422 20.71 71.97 -17.47
N ASP A 423 20.90 71.93 -16.15
CA ASP A 423 20.37 70.94 -15.19
C ASP A 423 18.83 70.87 -15.21
N THR A 424 18.26 69.71 -14.91
CA THR A 424 16.92 69.64 -14.31
C THR A 424 16.78 68.42 -13.39
N ASP A 425 16.75 68.70 -12.09
CA ASP A 425 16.30 67.82 -11.01
C ASP A 425 14.82 67.43 -11.16
N THR A 426 14.45 66.22 -10.75
CA THR A 426 13.08 65.92 -10.31
C THR A 426 13.11 64.85 -9.22
N ASP A 427 12.86 65.30 -7.99
CA ASP A 427 12.55 64.52 -6.78
C ASP A 427 11.23 63.74 -6.92
N THR A 428 11.14 62.56 -6.28
CA THR A 428 9.89 62.11 -5.64
C THR A 428 10.18 61.12 -4.50
N ASP A 429 9.96 61.60 -3.28
CA ASP A 429 9.88 60.84 -2.02
C ASP A 429 8.64 59.93 -1.96
N THR A 430 8.71 58.78 -1.25
CA THR A 430 7.57 58.24 -0.46
C THR A 430 8.06 57.28 0.64
N ASP A 431 8.06 57.81 1.86
CA ASP A 431 7.60 57.29 3.18
C ASP A 431 7.72 55.80 3.59
N THR A 432 8.21 55.55 4.82
CA THR A 432 7.41 55.43 6.07
C THR A 432 8.14 54.57 7.12
N ASP A 433 8.47 55.16 8.27
CA ASP A 433 8.97 54.48 9.48
C ASP A 433 7.88 53.67 10.21
N THR A 434 8.26 52.58 10.90
CA THR A 434 7.66 52.25 12.21
C THR A 434 8.65 51.44 13.05
N ASP A 435 9.26 52.10 14.04
CA ASP A 435 9.90 51.47 15.19
C ASP A 435 8.87 50.89 16.15
N THR A 436 9.15 49.73 16.74
CA THR A 436 8.50 49.29 17.98
C THR A 436 9.51 48.56 18.84
N ASP A 437 10.05 49.29 19.83
CA ASP A 437 10.73 48.74 20.99
C ASP A 437 9.70 48.20 22.00
N THR A 438 9.95 47.01 22.57
CA THR A 438 9.40 46.64 23.87
C THR A 438 10.40 45.75 24.62
N ASP A 439 10.91 46.31 25.71
CA ASP A 439 11.78 45.71 26.72
C ASP A 439 11.02 44.85 27.74
N THR A 440 11.81 44.12 28.55
CA THR A 440 11.52 43.45 29.84
C THR A 440 10.76 42.11 29.77
N ASP A 441 11.12 41.04 30.48
CA ASP A 441 11.81 40.92 31.77
C ASP A 441 12.40 39.50 31.97
N THR A 442 13.49 39.42 32.72
CA THR A 442 14.04 38.16 33.29
C THR A 442 13.56 38.05 34.72
N ASP A 443 12.94 36.93 35.11
CA ASP A 443 13.00 36.45 36.50
C ASP A 443 12.69 34.94 36.61
N THR A 444 13.63 34.24 37.27
CA THR A 444 13.65 32.87 37.85
C THR A 444 13.56 31.62 36.98
#